data_AF-E7DWQ1-F1
#
_entry.id   AF-E7DWQ1-F1
#
_cell.length_a   1.000
_cell.length_b   1.000
_cell.length_c   1.000
_cell.angle_alpha   90.00
_cell.angle_beta   90.00
_cell.angle_gamma   90.00
#
_symmetry.space_group_name_H-M   'P 1'
#
loop_
_entity.id
_entity.type
_entity.pdbx_description
1 polymer ?
#
loop_
_entity_poly.entity_id
_entity_poly.type
_entity_poly.pdbx_seq_one_letter_code
_entity_poly.pdbx_strand_id
1 'polypeptide(L)'
;MINRNIKISASFISIIYLPLALLLAMIEMINGARWSVYVCSFMLGVLAFLLIPYENWDLTRHYETYLYVSQTSLNKVFENSDNRYITINTVIYLFKSLGIKKEFLPFFSTFLSYIFYFNIYVNYIKKYNPELSHRCIYLYILISVIPFFAIASSLRQYLAFSIMLYMIVQYFTSENNRYKSQKIIFSAIISCCIHPSAILLLGVFFVSKLIRLNKTILYLIILVLILNHDGLISSLLFQLIRPLLESLGFYFPEYMDSVTIGISNSLLSTNEYILNKIILPSVFFIFTFIYLILFNKKMTRQESQIKNFCSLLLLLICLLSLSPDLFYRFSIFWVLLYSYIFFSYDINKISKLCKHLIFLILIAACSIINLAQANMGKDIIYVSWCDILYKPSLFLFNKEVKSAEYIRVSQ
;
A
#
# COMPACT_ATOMS: atom_id res chain seq x y z
N MET A 1 29.31 -14.45 19.17
CA MET A 1 29.38 -13.81 17.83
C MET A 1 29.15 -14.88 16.76
N ILE A 2 27.93 -15.01 16.24
CA ILE A 2 27.68 -15.89 15.08
C ILE A 2 28.09 -15.12 13.83
N ASN A 3 28.99 -15.71 13.04
CA ASN A 3 29.70 -15.06 11.93
C ASN A 3 28.71 -14.50 10.89
N ARG A 4 28.88 -13.21 10.53
CA ARG A 4 27.97 -12.47 9.62
C ARG A 4 27.85 -13.15 8.25
N ASN A 5 28.92 -13.82 7.81
CA ASN A 5 28.97 -14.59 6.57
C ASN A 5 28.13 -15.87 6.63
N ILE A 6 28.06 -16.54 7.80
CA ILE A 6 27.22 -17.74 8.00
C ILE A 6 25.73 -17.40 7.94
N LYS A 7 25.33 -16.20 8.40
CA LYS A 7 23.95 -15.74 8.29
C LYS A 7 23.52 -15.49 6.85
N ILE A 8 24.40 -14.89 6.04
CA ILE A 8 24.11 -14.63 4.62
C ILE A 8 24.06 -15.95 3.86
N SER A 9 25.03 -16.85 4.05
CA SER A 9 25.03 -18.15 3.38
C SER A 9 23.88 -19.07 3.82
N ALA A 10 23.50 -19.08 5.10
CA ALA A 10 22.30 -19.78 5.56
C ALA A 10 21.01 -19.20 4.94
N SER A 11 20.97 -17.87 4.73
CA SER A 11 19.86 -17.21 4.04
C SER A 11 19.81 -17.59 2.55
N PHE A 12 20.96 -17.73 1.88
CA PHE A 12 21.03 -18.23 0.50
C PHE A 12 20.68 -19.71 0.38
N ILE A 13 21.06 -20.56 1.34
CA ILE A 13 20.64 -21.97 1.39
C ILE A 13 19.12 -22.05 1.62
N SER A 14 18.55 -21.15 2.43
CA SER A 14 17.10 -21.06 2.59
C SER A 14 16.38 -20.54 1.34
N ILE A 15 17.06 -19.92 0.37
CA ILE A 15 16.43 -19.59 -0.93
C ILE A 15 15.96 -20.87 -1.60
N ILE A 16 16.61 -22.03 -1.40
CA ILE A 16 16.12 -23.32 -1.90
C ILE A 16 14.70 -23.63 -1.38
N TYR A 17 14.36 -23.19 -0.16
CA TYR A 17 13.07 -23.39 0.49
C TYR A 17 12.42 -22.06 0.95
N LEU A 18 11.58 -21.51 0.07
CA LEU A 18 10.95 -20.18 0.17
C LEU A 18 10.42 -19.82 1.58
N PRO A 19 9.66 -20.68 2.28
CA PRO A 19 9.08 -20.33 3.58
C PRO A 19 10.13 -20.10 4.68
N LEU A 20 11.18 -20.92 4.71
CA LEU A 20 12.23 -20.79 5.72
C LEU A 20 13.06 -19.53 5.48
N ALA A 21 13.35 -19.20 4.20
CA ALA A 21 14.02 -17.94 3.87
C ALA A 21 13.22 -16.72 4.31
N LEU A 22 11.90 -16.74 4.07
CA LEU A 22 11.03 -15.64 4.47
C LEU A 22 11.05 -15.47 6.00
N LEU A 23 10.93 -16.56 6.76
CA LEU A 23 10.97 -16.52 8.22
C LEU A 23 12.31 -15.98 8.76
N LEU A 24 13.44 -16.51 8.26
CA LEU A 24 14.78 -16.07 8.67
C LEU A 24 15.01 -14.59 8.32
N ALA A 25 14.60 -14.17 7.12
CA ALA A 25 14.72 -12.78 6.71
C ALA A 25 13.82 -11.86 7.57
N MET A 26 12.61 -12.27 7.93
CA MET A 26 11.75 -11.50 8.85
C MET A 26 12.38 -11.34 10.24
N ILE A 27 12.98 -12.40 10.80
CA ILE A 27 13.72 -12.33 12.07
C ILE A 27 14.87 -11.34 11.97
N GLU A 28 15.66 -11.41 10.91
CA GLU A 28 16.80 -10.51 10.69
C GLU A 28 16.35 -9.06 10.41
N MET A 29 15.17 -8.86 9.83
CA MET A 29 14.55 -7.55 9.68
C MET A 29 14.14 -6.94 11.02
N ILE A 30 13.59 -7.73 11.95
CA ILE A 30 13.32 -7.31 13.34
C ILE A 30 14.63 -6.89 14.04
N ASN A 31 15.76 -7.47 13.65
CA ASN A 31 17.09 -7.09 14.13
C ASN A 31 17.72 -5.90 13.36
N GLY A 32 17.01 -5.30 12.41
CA GLY A 32 17.48 -4.13 11.65
C GLY A 32 18.52 -4.44 10.57
N ALA A 33 18.63 -5.69 10.14
CA ALA A 33 19.47 -6.05 9.00
C ALA A 33 18.94 -5.41 7.71
N ARG A 34 19.81 -4.78 6.91
CA ARG A 34 19.38 -4.16 5.64
C ARG A 34 19.14 -5.18 4.53
N TRP A 35 19.93 -6.26 4.51
CA TRP A 35 19.83 -7.27 3.47
C TRP A 35 18.48 -8.01 3.51
N SER A 36 17.87 -8.14 4.70
CA SER A 36 16.58 -8.81 4.86
C SER A 36 15.43 -8.07 4.21
N VAL A 37 15.52 -6.74 4.03
CA VAL A 37 14.56 -5.97 3.22
C VAL A 37 14.47 -6.57 1.83
N TYR A 38 15.61 -6.72 1.16
CA TYR A 38 15.66 -7.24 -0.21
C TYR A 38 15.21 -8.70 -0.29
N VAL A 39 15.61 -9.53 0.68
CA VAL A 39 15.20 -10.95 0.69
C VAL A 39 13.69 -11.09 0.92
N CYS A 40 13.12 -10.45 1.94
CA CYS A 40 11.66 -10.50 2.18
C CYS A 40 10.88 -9.95 0.98
N SER A 41 11.28 -8.80 0.45
CA SER A 41 10.62 -8.23 -0.73
C SER A 41 10.73 -9.14 -1.95
N PHE A 42 11.89 -9.78 -2.16
CA PHE A 42 12.08 -10.72 -3.26
C PHE A 42 11.16 -11.92 -3.13
N MET A 43 11.05 -12.51 -1.94
CA MET A 43 10.16 -13.65 -1.68
C MET A 43 8.69 -13.29 -1.91
N LEU A 44 8.25 -12.10 -1.49
CA LEU A 44 6.91 -11.60 -1.79
C LEU A 44 6.73 -11.36 -3.30
N GLY A 45 7.76 -10.85 -3.98
CA GLY A 45 7.79 -10.78 -5.45
C GLY A 45 7.59 -12.15 -6.10
N VAL A 46 8.28 -13.20 -5.63
CA VAL A 46 8.14 -14.57 -6.14
C VAL A 46 6.70 -15.09 -5.94
N LEU A 47 6.09 -14.84 -4.79
CA LEU A 47 4.68 -15.18 -4.57
C LEU A 47 3.76 -14.48 -5.58
N ALA A 48 4.06 -13.22 -5.91
CA ALA A 48 3.30 -12.43 -6.89
C ALA A 48 3.55 -12.91 -8.34
N PHE A 49 4.75 -13.40 -8.66
CA PHE A 49 5.06 -14.04 -9.94
C PHE A 49 4.22 -15.31 -10.15
N LEU A 50 4.07 -16.11 -9.11
CA LEU A 50 3.33 -17.38 -9.17
C LEU A 50 1.81 -17.22 -9.14
N LEU A 51 1.33 -16.00 -8.94
CA LEU A 51 -0.08 -15.66 -8.76
C LEU A 51 -0.88 -15.99 -10.02
N ILE A 52 -1.89 -16.83 -9.84
CA ILE A 52 -2.96 -17.05 -10.82
C ILE A 52 -4.13 -16.16 -10.41
N PRO A 53 -4.47 -15.11 -11.18
CA PRO A 53 -5.51 -14.16 -10.81
C PRO A 53 -6.92 -14.71 -11.05
N TYR A 54 -7.91 -14.09 -10.40
CA TYR A 54 -9.30 -14.21 -10.83
C TYR A 54 -9.50 -13.53 -12.18
N GLU A 55 -10.42 -14.06 -12.99
CA GLU A 55 -10.69 -13.61 -14.36
C GLU A 55 -11.01 -12.10 -14.47
N ASN A 56 -11.70 -11.55 -13.47
CA ASN A 56 -12.16 -10.16 -13.42
C ASN A 56 -11.15 -9.17 -12.80
N TRP A 57 -9.95 -9.61 -12.41
CA TRP A 57 -8.95 -8.73 -11.80
C TRP A 57 -8.23 -7.85 -12.81
N ASP A 58 -7.74 -6.69 -12.37
CA ASP A 58 -6.93 -5.80 -13.20
C ASP A 58 -5.71 -6.51 -13.83
N LEU A 59 -5.15 -7.50 -13.14
CA LEU A 59 -4.00 -8.28 -13.62
C LEU A 59 -4.30 -9.07 -14.91
N THR A 60 -5.50 -9.63 -15.07
CA THR A 60 -5.84 -10.37 -16.30
C THR A 60 -5.87 -9.44 -17.50
N ARG A 61 -6.45 -8.24 -17.35
CA ARG A 61 -6.42 -7.20 -18.38
C ARG A 61 -5.00 -6.81 -18.76
N HIS A 62 -4.09 -6.72 -17.80
CA HIS A 62 -2.67 -6.43 -18.08
C HIS A 62 -1.97 -7.60 -18.80
N TYR A 63 -2.29 -8.84 -18.45
CA TYR A 63 -1.79 -10.03 -19.15
C TYR A 63 -2.31 -10.12 -20.59
N GLU A 64 -3.58 -9.80 -20.82
CA GLU A 64 -4.18 -9.72 -22.15
C GLU A 64 -3.56 -8.60 -22.98
N THR A 65 -3.33 -7.43 -22.36
CA THR A 65 -2.61 -6.32 -23.01
C THR A 65 -1.20 -6.75 -23.42
N TYR A 66 -0.48 -7.49 -22.57
CA TYR A 66 0.84 -8.03 -22.90
C TYR A 66 0.81 -8.95 -24.13
N LEU A 67 -0.25 -9.76 -24.27
CA LEU A 67 -0.44 -10.62 -25.44
C LEU A 67 -0.78 -9.80 -26.70
N TYR A 68 -1.66 -8.80 -26.59
CA TYR A 68 -2.03 -7.91 -27.69
C TYR A 68 -0.84 -7.09 -28.22
N VAL A 69 -0.01 -6.57 -27.31
CA VAL A 69 1.16 -5.75 -27.64
C VAL A 69 2.18 -6.51 -28.51
N SER A 70 2.15 -7.84 -28.51
CA SER A 70 3.00 -8.65 -29.40
C SER A 70 2.78 -8.42 -30.90
N GLN A 71 1.68 -7.79 -31.28
CA GLN A 71 1.26 -7.58 -32.66
C GLN A 71 1.17 -6.10 -33.06
N THR A 72 1.62 -5.16 -32.20
CA THR A 72 1.43 -3.72 -32.40
C THR A 72 2.71 -2.92 -32.20
N SER A 73 2.79 -1.75 -32.85
CA SER A 73 3.90 -0.79 -32.66
C SER A 73 3.67 0.06 -31.42
N LEU A 74 4.76 0.59 -30.83
CA LEU A 74 4.69 1.44 -29.64
C LEU A 74 3.77 2.67 -29.83
N ASN A 75 3.78 3.29 -31.02
CA ASN A 75 2.89 4.43 -31.32
C ASN A 75 1.41 4.04 -31.20
N LYS A 76 1.03 2.86 -31.71
CA LYS A 76 -0.35 2.35 -31.58
C LYS A 76 -0.71 2.05 -30.13
N VAL A 77 0.25 1.62 -29.31
CA VAL A 77 0.04 1.45 -27.87
C VAL A 77 -0.29 2.80 -27.22
N PHE A 78 0.43 3.88 -27.56
CA PHE A 78 0.12 5.21 -27.02
C PHE A 78 -1.24 5.73 -27.50
N GLU A 79 -1.53 5.64 -28.81
CA GLU A 79 -2.77 6.14 -29.41
C GLU A 79 -4.02 5.45 -28.84
N ASN A 80 -3.94 4.15 -28.57
CA ASN A 80 -5.07 3.35 -28.09
C ASN A 80 -5.17 3.29 -26.56
N SER A 81 -4.20 3.84 -25.83
CA SER A 81 -4.20 3.80 -24.36
C SER A 81 -4.95 4.97 -23.77
N ASP A 82 -5.91 4.69 -22.90
CA ASP A 82 -6.42 5.67 -21.95
C ASP A 82 -5.23 6.26 -21.14
N ASN A 83 -5.25 7.58 -20.93
CA ASN A 83 -4.24 8.35 -20.19
C ASN A 83 -3.80 7.67 -18.90
N ARG A 84 -4.72 7.01 -18.18
CA ARG A 84 -4.38 6.32 -16.93
C ARG A 84 -3.44 5.12 -17.15
N TYR A 85 -3.54 4.41 -18.27
CA TYR A 85 -2.79 3.18 -18.54
C TYR A 85 -1.53 3.37 -19.38
N ILE A 86 -1.29 4.56 -19.95
CA ILE A 86 -0.13 4.84 -20.81
C ILE A 86 1.18 4.32 -20.19
N THR A 87 1.46 4.66 -18.93
CA THR A 87 2.71 4.26 -18.26
C THR A 87 2.85 2.75 -18.17
N ILE A 88 1.82 2.03 -17.73
CA ILE A 88 1.90 0.57 -17.57
C ILE A 88 1.93 -0.14 -18.92
N ASN A 89 1.20 0.35 -19.91
CA ASN A 89 1.21 -0.22 -21.27
C ASN A 89 2.58 -0.03 -21.94
N THR A 90 3.26 1.09 -21.67
CA THR A 90 4.65 1.30 -22.10
C THR A 90 5.60 0.29 -21.43
N VAL A 91 5.46 0.05 -20.13
CA VAL A 91 6.25 -0.97 -19.41
C VAL A 91 5.98 -2.37 -19.95
N ILE A 92 4.71 -2.70 -20.21
CA ILE A 92 4.30 -3.98 -20.82
C ILE A 92 4.97 -4.16 -22.20
N TYR A 93 4.97 -3.12 -23.04
CA TYR A 93 5.63 -3.14 -24.34
C TYR A 93 7.14 -3.42 -24.22
N LEU A 94 7.82 -2.74 -23.30
CA LEU A 94 9.25 -2.95 -23.06
C LEU A 94 9.53 -4.36 -22.56
N PHE A 95 8.74 -4.88 -21.62
CA PHE A 95 8.90 -6.26 -21.11
C PHE A 95 8.78 -7.26 -22.25
N LYS A 96 7.75 -7.12 -23.08
CA LYS A 96 7.54 -8.01 -24.22
C LYS A 96 8.69 -7.92 -25.22
N SER A 97 9.14 -6.71 -25.55
CA SER A 97 10.25 -6.47 -26.49
C SER A 97 11.57 -7.06 -26.00
N LEU A 98 11.78 -7.11 -24.69
CA LEU A 98 12.96 -7.73 -24.05
C LEU A 98 12.81 -9.23 -23.79
N GLY A 99 11.68 -9.85 -24.17
CA GLY A 99 11.41 -11.27 -23.91
C GLY A 99 11.13 -11.60 -22.43
N ILE A 100 10.81 -10.60 -21.60
CA ILE A 100 10.50 -10.78 -20.17
C ILE A 100 9.04 -11.22 -20.02
N LYS A 101 8.81 -12.38 -19.39
CA LYS A 101 7.46 -12.92 -19.14
C LYS A 101 6.54 -11.93 -18.41
N LYS A 102 5.24 -11.97 -18.71
CA LYS A 102 4.22 -11.07 -18.12
C LYS A 102 4.08 -11.22 -16.61
N GLU A 103 4.37 -12.40 -16.06
CA GLU A 103 4.37 -12.71 -14.63
C GLU A 103 5.40 -11.89 -13.84
N PHE A 104 6.38 -11.30 -14.52
CA PHE A 104 7.29 -10.35 -13.88
C PHE A 104 6.64 -8.99 -13.57
N LEU A 105 5.51 -8.64 -14.19
CA LEU A 105 4.78 -7.41 -13.87
C LEU A 105 4.35 -7.36 -12.40
N PRO A 106 3.58 -8.34 -11.87
CA PRO A 106 3.24 -8.38 -10.44
C PRO A 106 4.45 -8.62 -9.54
N PHE A 107 5.47 -9.37 -10.01
CA PHE A 107 6.73 -9.53 -9.30
C PHE A 107 7.38 -8.18 -8.98
N PHE A 108 7.64 -7.34 -10.00
CA PHE A 108 8.38 -6.08 -9.81
C PHE A 108 7.57 -5.05 -9.03
N SER A 109 6.26 -4.94 -9.29
CA SER A 109 5.37 -4.09 -8.50
C SER A 109 5.45 -4.43 -7.01
N THR A 110 5.32 -5.72 -6.68
CA THR A 110 5.34 -6.22 -5.31
C THR A 110 6.72 -6.05 -4.67
N PHE A 111 7.77 -6.48 -5.38
CA PHE A 111 9.16 -6.37 -4.93
C PHE A 111 9.54 -4.94 -4.58
N LEU A 112 9.32 -3.99 -5.50
CA LEU A 112 9.66 -2.59 -5.28
C LEU A 112 8.81 -1.97 -4.17
N SER A 113 7.52 -2.27 -4.11
CA SER A 113 6.63 -1.76 -3.06
C SER A 113 7.13 -2.13 -1.66
N TYR A 114 7.42 -3.40 -1.44
CA TYR A 114 7.91 -3.86 -0.14
C TYR A 114 9.32 -3.37 0.17
N ILE A 115 10.19 -3.13 -0.83
CA ILE A 115 11.50 -2.50 -0.60
C ILE A 115 11.32 -1.13 0.06
N PHE A 116 10.41 -0.31 -0.47
CA PHE A 116 10.17 1.02 0.08
C PHE A 116 9.59 0.95 1.50
N TYR A 117 8.59 0.08 1.74
CA TYR A 117 7.99 -0.09 3.06
C TYR A 117 8.96 -0.64 4.11
N PHE A 118 9.67 -1.72 3.82
CA PHE A 118 10.59 -2.33 4.78
C PHE A 118 11.85 -1.49 5.01
N ASN A 119 12.28 -0.67 4.05
CA ASN A 119 13.34 0.30 4.31
C ASN A 119 12.92 1.38 5.33
N ILE A 120 11.66 1.81 5.35
CA ILE A 120 11.16 2.72 6.40
C ILE A 120 11.34 2.04 7.77
N TYR A 121 10.89 0.79 7.88
CA TYR A 121 10.97 0.00 9.11
C TYR A 121 12.40 -0.23 9.61
N VAL A 122 13.30 -0.68 8.74
CA VAL A 122 14.71 -0.92 9.12
C VAL A 122 15.43 0.39 9.48
N ASN A 123 15.14 1.49 8.79
CA ASN A 123 15.69 2.79 9.15
C ASN A 123 15.14 3.29 10.51
N TYR A 124 13.87 3.02 10.82
CA TYR A 124 13.29 3.27 12.14
C TYR A 124 14.06 2.50 13.23
N ILE A 125 14.31 1.19 13.05
CA ILE A 125 15.08 0.40 14.03
C ILE A 125 16.46 1.01 14.25
N LYS A 126 17.16 1.37 13.17
CA LYS A 126 18.51 1.93 13.26
C LYS A 126 18.56 3.29 13.93
N LYS A 127 17.55 4.13 13.70
CA LYS A 127 17.50 5.50 14.21
C LYS A 127 17.07 5.54 15.68
N TYR A 128 16.09 4.73 16.07
CA TYR A 128 15.46 4.82 17.39
C TYR A 128 15.81 3.68 18.35
N ASN A 129 16.44 2.60 17.85
CA ASN A 129 16.76 1.38 18.61
C ASN A 129 15.64 0.93 19.59
N PRO A 130 14.40 0.74 19.09
CA PRO A 130 13.23 0.52 19.94
C PRO A 130 13.26 -0.84 20.65
N GLU A 131 12.40 -1.05 21.65
CA GLU A 131 12.21 -2.37 22.28
C GLU A 131 11.76 -3.44 21.27
N LEU A 132 12.11 -4.70 21.51
CA LEU A 132 11.77 -5.82 20.61
C LEU A 132 10.26 -5.93 20.34
N SER A 133 9.43 -5.74 21.37
CA SER A 133 7.96 -5.74 21.26
C SER A 133 7.45 -4.72 20.25
N HIS A 134 8.00 -3.50 20.27
CA HIS A 134 7.65 -2.44 19.32
C HIS A 134 8.03 -2.82 17.89
N ARG A 135 9.20 -3.43 17.71
CA ARG A 135 9.69 -3.92 16.40
C ARG A 135 8.72 -4.95 15.83
N CYS A 136 8.43 -6.00 16.60
CA CYS A 136 7.56 -7.09 16.18
C CYS A 136 6.16 -6.61 15.80
N ILE A 137 5.54 -5.76 16.63
CA ILE A 137 4.18 -5.27 16.39
C ILE A 137 4.15 -4.32 15.19
N TYR A 138 5.13 -3.45 15.05
CA TYR A 138 5.20 -2.57 13.88
C TYR A 138 5.36 -3.37 12.59
N LEU A 139 6.23 -4.39 12.56
CA LEU A 139 6.36 -5.27 11.40
C LEU A 139 5.06 -6.04 11.12
N TYR A 140 4.37 -6.53 12.15
CA TYR A 140 3.10 -7.22 12.00
C TYR A 140 2.03 -6.33 11.37
N ILE A 141 1.94 -5.06 11.79
CA ILE A 141 1.04 -4.07 11.17
C ILE A 141 1.40 -3.84 9.71
N LEU A 142 2.69 -3.66 9.39
CA LEU A 142 3.12 -3.46 8.01
C LEU A 142 2.71 -4.64 7.12
N ILE A 143 2.95 -5.87 7.55
CA ILE A 143 2.63 -7.06 6.75
C ILE A 143 1.12 -7.26 6.62
N SER A 144 0.34 -6.96 7.68
CA SER A 144 -1.11 -7.19 7.68
C SER A 144 -1.92 -6.12 6.93
N VAL A 145 -1.48 -4.86 7.03
CA VAL A 145 -2.21 -3.72 6.43
C VAL A 145 -1.87 -3.57 4.95
N ILE A 146 -0.64 -3.89 4.53
CA ILE A 146 -0.24 -3.81 3.12
C ILE A 146 -0.99 -4.92 2.36
N PRO A 147 -1.91 -4.58 1.44
CA PRO A 147 -2.73 -5.58 0.76
C PRO A 147 -1.93 -6.24 -0.36
N PHE A 148 -1.25 -7.35 -0.05
CA PHE A 148 -0.41 -8.09 -1.00
C PHE A 148 -1.12 -8.34 -2.34
N PHE A 149 -2.34 -8.89 -2.30
CA PHE A 149 -3.12 -9.17 -3.50
C PHE A 149 -3.47 -7.92 -4.29
N ALA A 150 -3.72 -6.79 -3.63
CA ALA A 150 -4.03 -5.56 -4.31
C ALA A 150 -2.79 -4.93 -4.96
N ILE A 151 -1.58 -5.10 -4.40
CA ILE A 151 -0.33 -4.71 -5.06
C ILE A 151 -0.10 -5.54 -6.32
N ALA A 152 -0.22 -6.87 -6.18
CA ALA A 152 0.02 -7.81 -7.27
C ALA A 152 -1.04 -7.68 -8.37
N SER A 153 -2.28 -7.33 -8.02
CA SER A 153 -3.38 -7.16 -8.99
C SER A 153 -3.36 -5.80 -9.69
N SER A 154 -3.31 -4.70 -8.93
CA SER A 154 -3.45 -3.34 -9.50
C SER A 154 -2.18 -2.78 -10.12
N LEU A 155 -1.01 -3.35 -9.76
CA LEU A 155 0.36 -3.04 -10.21
C LEU A 155 0.89 -1.61 -9.96
N ARG A 156 0.05 -0.59 -10.18
CA ARG A 156 0.46 0.81 -10.25
C ARG A 156 0.25 1.53 -8.92
N GLN A 157 -0.97 1.49 -8.38
CA GLN A 157 -1.36 2.41 -7.32
C GLN A 157 -0.56 2.21 -6.03
N TYR A 158 -0.47 0.97 -5.54
CA TYR A 158 0.24 0.72 -4.29
C TYR A 158 1.76 0.86 -4.42
N LEU A 159 2.31 0.65 -5.63
CA LEU A 159 3.69 0.98 -5.94
C LEU A 159 3.93 2.49 -5.85
N ALA A 160 3.08 3.30 -6.48
CA ALA A 160 3.14 4.76 -6.36
C ALA A 160 3.02 5.18 -4.88
N PHE A 161 2.06 4.64 -4.14
CA PHE A 161 1.89 4.91 -2.70
C PHE A 161 3.13 4.53 -1.88
N SER A 162 3.80 3.42 -2.18
CA SER A 162 5.02 3.02 -1.47
C SER A 162 6.16 4.01 -1.68
N ILE A 163 6.35 4.49 -2.92
CA ILE A 163 7.37 5.48 -3.28
C ILE A 163 7.06 6.82 -2.60
N MET A 164 5.80 7.25 -2.66
CA MET A 164 5.33 8.48 -2.03
C MET A 164 5.50 8.43 -0.50
N LEU A 165 5.13 7.32 0.14
CA LEU A 165 5.32 7.16 1.59
C LEU A 165 6.79 7.24 1.97
N TYR A 166 7.65 6.50 1.27
CA TYR A 166 9.09 6.54 1.51
C TYR A 166 9.65 7.95 1.34
N MET A 167 9.24 8.65 0.28
CA MET A 167 9.61 10.04 0.04
C MET A 167 9.20 10.96 1.20
N ILE A 168 7.94 10.89 1.66
CA ILE A 168 7.43 11.70 2.77
C ILE A 168 8.19 11.42 4.06
N VAL A 169 8.41 10.16 4.41
CA VAL A 169 9.16 9.80 5.62
C VAL A 169 10.61 10.26 5.55
N GLN A 170 11.29 10.06 4.41
CA GLN A 170 12.66 10.55 4.22
C GLN A 170 12.74 12.08 4.25
N TYR A 171 11.72 12.78 3.73
CA TYR A 171 11.62 14.23 3.86
C TYR A 171 11.57 14.66 5.34
N PHE A 172 10.79 14.01 6.17
CA PHE A 172 10.73 14.44 7.58
C PHE A 172 11.92 14.00 8.42
N THR A 173 12.67 12.99 7.98
CA THR A 173 13.72 12.35 8.80
C THR A 173 15.15 12.67 8.40
N SER A 174 15.38 13.12 7.16
CA SER A 174 16.72 13.45 6.66
C SER A 174 17.22 14.80 7.19
N GLU A 175 18.43 14.79 7.75
CA GLU A 175 19.14 15.96 8.29
C GLU A 175 19.83 16.81 7.20
N ASN A 176 20.08 16.24 6.01
CA ASN A 176 20.84 16.91 4.96
C ASN A 176 19.94 17.57 3.90
N ASN A 177 19.79 18.90 3.96
CA ASN A 177 18.78 19.65 3.20
C ASN A 177 18.93 19.63 1.67
N ARG A 178 20.14 19.48 1.12
CA ARG A 178 20.38 19.56 -0.34
C ARG A 178 20.09 18.23 -1.07
N TYR A 179 20.53 17.11 -0.50
CA TYR A 179 20.24 15.77 -1.03
C TYR A 179 18.77 15.37 -0.84
N LYS A 180 18.10 16.02 0.12
CA LYS A 180 16.69 15.88 0.42
C LYS A 180 15.83 16.37 -0.74
N SER A 181 15.99 17.62 -1.19
CA SER A 181 15.11 18.19 -2.23
C SER A 181 15.14 17.42 -3.55
N GLN A 182 16.32 17.02 -4.04
CA GLN A 182 16.45 16.32 -5.33
C GLN A 182 15.83 14.92 -5.32
N LYS A 183 16.09 14.11 -4.28
CA LYS A 183 15.50 12.78 -4.15
C LYS A 183 13.98 12.85 -3.98
N ILE A 184 13.49 13.88 -3.30
CA ILE A 184 12.06 14.09 -3.08
C ILE A 184 11.34 14.48 -4.38
N ILE A 185 11.90 15.40 -5.15
CA ILE A 185 11.31 15.79 -6.45
C ILE A 185 11.29 14.60 -7.40
N PHE A 186 12.40 13.84 -7.49
CA PHE A 186 12.48 12.68 -8.37
C PHE A 186 11.47 11.58 -7.99
N SER A 187 11.40 11.22 -6.70
CA SER A 187 10.43 10.21 -6.22
C SER A 187 8.97 10.67 -6.39
N ALA A 188 8.69 11.96 -6.21
CA ALA A 188 7.35 12.51 -6.43
C ALA A 188 6.94 12.39 -7.91
N ILE A 189 7.81 12.79 -8.84
CA ILE A 189 7.57 12.70 -10.28
C ILE A 189 7.31 11.25 -10.69
N ILE A 190 8.19 10.33 -10.29
CA ILE A 190 8.02 8.90 -10.60
C ILE A 190 6.67 8.38 -10.08
N SER A 191 6.34 8.69 -8.82
CA SER A 191 5.09 8.22 -8.21
C SER A 191 3.87 8.75 -8.96
N CYS A 192 3.87 10.02 -9.38
CA CYS A 192 2.78 10.62 -10.15
C CYS A 192 2.66 10.03 -11.57
N CYS A 193 3.78 9.71 -12.22
CA CYS A 193 3.78 9.03 -13.51
C CYS A 193 3.25 7.59 -13.43
N ILE A 194 3.49 6.88 -12.31
CA ILE A 194 2.98 5.51 -12.13
C ILE A 194 1.46 5.51 -11.90
N HIS A 195 0.94 6.41 -11.06
CA HIS A 195 -0.49 6.48 -10.79
C HIS A 195 -0.98 7.89 -10.40
N PRO A 196 -2.09 8.41 -11.00
CA PRO A 196 -2.59 9.76 -10.73
C PRO A 196 -2.97 10.04 -9.26
N SER A 197 -3.40 9.03 -8.49
CA SER A 197 -3.74 9.22 -7.06
C SER A 197 -2.57 9.72 -6.21
N ALA A 198 -1.32 9.55 -6.66
CA ALA A 198 -0.15 10.13 -6.00
C ALA A 198 -0.13 11.68 -6.11
N ILE A 199 -0.76 12.26 -7.13
CA ILE A 199 -0.90 13.72 -7.27
C ILE A 199 -1.70 14.29 -6.11
N LEU A 200 -2.77 13.60 -5.67
CA LEU A 200 -3.56 14.01 -4.49
C LEU A 200 -2.70 14.03 -3.23
N LEU A 201 -1.89 12.99 -2.99
CA LEU A 201 -0.97 12.93 -1.85
C LEU A 201 0.08 14.06 -1.90
N LEU A 202 0.62 14.33 -3.09
CA LEU A 202 1.57 15.42 -3.30
C LEU A 202 0.93 16.79 -3.06
N GLY A 203 -0.32 16.99 -3.50
CA GLY A 203 -1.11 18.19 -3.21
C GLY A 203 -1.30 18.40 -1.71
N VAL A 204 -1.75 17.36 -0.98
CA VAL A 204 -1.84 17.40 0.49
C VAL A 204 -0.49 17.72 1.13
N PHE A 205 0.61 17.19 0.59
CA PHE A 205 1.95 17.46 1.07
C PHE A 205 2.32 18.94 0.96
N PHE A 206 2.04 19.59 -0.17
CA PHE A 206 2.28 21.02 -0.32
C PHE A 206 1.36 21.86 0.55
N VAL A 207 0.05 21.56 0.59
CA VAL A 207 -0.92 22.28 1.44
C VAL A 207 -0.54 22.18 2.91
N SER A 208 0.01 21.03 3.36
CA SER A 208 0.46 20.84 4.74
C SER A 208 1.61 21.75 5.18
N LYS A 209 2.30 22.38 4.22
CA LYS A 209 3.33 23.38 4.52
C LYS A 209 2.74 24.79 4.69
N LEU A 210 1.54 25.03 4.15
CA LEU A 210 0.90 26.34 4.11
C LEU A 210 -0.13 26.49 5.24
N ILE A 211 -0.96 25.47 5.44
CA ILE A 211 -2.09 25.50 6.37
C ILE A 211 -1.78 24.59 7.55
N ARG A 212 -2.16 25.00 8.77
CA ARG A 212 -2.12 24.15 9.96
C ARG A 212 -3.52 23.95 10.52
N LEU A 213 -3.90 22.70 10.75
CA LEU A 213 -5.18 22.39 11.39
C LEU A 213 -5.04 22.40 12.91
N ASN A 214 -6.04 22.95 13.59
CA ASN A 214 -6.15 22.86 15.04
C ASN A 214 -6.95 21.60 15.45
N LYS A 215 -6.92 21.28 16.74
CA LYS A 215 -7.58 20.08 17.27
C LYS A 215 -9.10 20.10 17.08
N THR A 216 -9.73 21.26 17.19
CA THR A 216 -11.18 21.41 17.03
C THR A 216 -11.62 21.07 15.61
N ILE A 217 -10.91 21.59 14.60
CA ILE A 217 -11.16 21.25 13.19
C ILE A 217 -10.96 19.75 12.96
N LEU A 218 -9.97 19.14 13.60
CA LEU A 218 -9.72 17.70 13.48
C LEU A 218 -10.88 16.86 14.06
N TYR A 219 -11.45 17.27 15.20
CA TYR A 219 -12.66 16.62 15.71
C TYR A 219 -13.85 16.80 14.78
N LEU A 220 -14.02 17.99 14.19
CA LEU A 220 -15.05 18.23 13.18
C LEU A 220 -14.87 17.35 11.95
N ILE A 221 -13.64 17.17 11.46
CA ILE A 221 -13.34 16.27 10.32
C ILE A 221 -13.81 14.84 10.62
N ILE A 222 -13.59 14.35 11.83
CA ILE A 222 -13.98 12.99 12.20
C ILE A 222 -15.49 12.89 12.41
N LEU A 223 -16.10 13.92 13.00
CA LEU A 223 -17.54 14.00 13.08
C LEU A 223 -18.15 13.97 11.66
N VAL A 224 -17.57 14.71 10.72
CA VAL A 224 -17.98 14.67 9.31
C VAL A 224 -17.73 13.29 8.71
N LEU A 225 -16.62 12.60 8.99
CA LEU A 225 -16.40 11.23 8.50
C LEU A 225 -17.50 10.27 8.98
N ILE A 226 -17.97 10.43 10.22
CA ILE A 226 -19.07 9.64 10.79
C ILE A 226 -20.42 10.04 10.17
N LEU A 227 -20.67 11.35 10.02
CA LEU A 227 -21.95 11.89 9.52
C LEU A 227 -22.08 11.84 7.99
N ASN A 228 -20.98 11.80 7.24
CA ASN A 228 -20.95 11.72 5.78
C ASN A 228 -21.22 10.29 5.29
N HIS A 229 -22.03 9.53 6.02
CA HIS A 229 -22.47 8.19 5.66
C HIS A 229 -23.18 8.19 4.29
N ASP A 230 -24.00 9.21 4.04
CA ASP A 230 -24.74 9.35 2.78
C ASP A 230 -23.93 10.08 1.68
N GLY A 231 -22.69 10.49 2.01
CA GLY A 231 -21.73 11.05 1.06
C GLY A 231 -22.11 12.40 0.44
N LEU A 232 -23.04 13.15 1.05
CA LEU A 232 -23.53 14.45 0.56
C LEU A 232 -22.40 15.47 0.38
N ILE A 233 -21.43 15.51 1.28
CA ILE A 233 -20.30 16.45 1.17
C ILE A 233 -19.38 16.02 0.02
N SER A 234 -19.14 14.71 -0.11
CA SER A 234 -18.34 14.16 -1.21
C SER A 234 -18.99 14.44 -2.55
N SER A 235 -20.31 14.26 -2.68
CA SER A 235 -21.04 14.47 -3.93
C SER A 235 -21.02 15.92 -4.38
N LEU A 236 -21.26 16.87 -3.47
CA LEU A 236 -21.14 18.30 -3.75
C LEU A 236 -19.73 18.68 -4.22
N LEU A 237 -18.70 18.15 -3.55
CA LEU A 237 -17.32 18.41 -3.93
C LEU A 237 -17.00 17.85 -5.33
N PHE A 238 -17.42 16.62 -5.63
CA PHE A 238 -17.22 16.05 -6.96
C PHE A 238 -17.97 16.81 -8.05
N GLN A 239 -19.20 17.27 -7.79
CA GLN A 239 -19.95 18.11 -8.73
C GLN A 239 -19.21 19.42 -9.03
N LEU A 240 -18.61 20.07 -8.03
CA LEU A 240 -17.85 21.31 -8.21
C LEU A 240 -16.60 21.13 -9.08
N ILE A 241 -15.86 20.02 -8.90
CA ILE A 241 -14.61 19.78 -9.63
C ILE A 241 -14.80 18.99 -10.92
N ARG A 242 -15.99 18.43 -11.16
CA ARG A 242 -16.31 17.57 -12.31
C ARG A 242 -15.95 18.20 -13.66
N PRO A 243 -16.30 19.47 -13.98
CA PRO A 243 -15.99 20.04 -15.29
C PRO A 243 -14.48 20.06 -15.58
N LEU A 244 -13.68 20.37 -14.56
CA LEU A 244 -12.22 20.35 -14.66
C LEU A 244 -11.71 18.92 -14.87
N LEU A 245 -12.20 17.95 -14.09
CA LEU A 245 -11.78 16.55 -14.21
C LEU A 245 -12.17 15.94 -15.56
N GLU A 246 -13.36 16.24 -16.08
CA GLU A 246 -13.80 15.79 -17.41
C GLU A 246 -12.91 16.39 -18.51
N SER A 247 -12.63 17.70 -18.44
CA SER A 247 -11.78 18.37 -19.44
C SER A 247 -10.35 17.81 -19.50
N LEU A 248 -9.84 17.29 -18.38
CA LEU A 248 -8.50 16.71 -18.27
C LEU A 248 -8.48 15.18 -18.44
N GLY A 249 -9.64 14.54 -18.63
CA GLY A 249 -9.74 13.07 -18.73
C GLY A 249 -9.46 12.32 -17.43
N PHE A 250 -9.72 12.94 -16.27
CA PHE A 250 -9.53 12.36 -14.94
C PHE A 250 -10.84 12.18 -14.13
N TYR A 251 -11.99 12.33 -14.79
CA TYR A 251 -13.29 12.03 -14.17
C TYR A 251 -13.63 10.55 -14.34
N PHE A 252 -13.83 9.86 -13.22
CA PHE A 252 -14.17 8.43 -13.19
C PHE A 252 -15.47 8.25 -12.40
N PRO A 253 -16.61 8.02 -13.07
CA PRO A 253 -17.91 7.89 -12.42
C PRO A 253 -17.93 6.85 -11.29
N GLU A 254 -17.20 5.74 -11.46
CA GLU A 254 -17.14 4.65 -10.48
C GLU A 254 -16.57 5.09 -9.12
N TYR A 255 -15.83 6.20 -9.09
CA TYR A 255 -15.18 6.72 -7.88
C TYR A 255 -15.70 8.09 -7.44
N MET A 256 -16.41 8.81 -8.32
CA MET A 256 -16.74 10.23 -8.12
C MET A 256 -18.23 10.55 -8.29
N ASP A 257 -19.00 9.71 -8.99
CA ASP A 257 -20.43 9.94 -9.22
C ASP A 257 -21.27 9.29 -8.12
N SER A 258 -22.03 10.10 -7.38
CA SER A 258 -22.77 9.61 -6.21
C SER A 258 -23.87 8.61 -6.56
N VAL A 259 -24.48 8.74 -7.74
CA VAL A 259 -25.51 7.80 -8.21
C VAL A 259 -24.88 6.46 -8.55
N THR A 260 -23.80 6.48 -9.33
CA THR A 260 -23.05 5.29 -9.72
C THR A 260 -22.49 4.55 -8.50
N ILE A 261 -21.88 5.28 -7.56
CA ILE A 261 -21.39 4.71 -6.30
C ILE A 261 -22.55 4.18 -5.46
N GLY A 262 -23.67 4.90 -5.38
CA GLY A 262 -24.86 4.48 -4.65
C GLY A 262 -25.42 3.15 -5.17
N ILE A 263 -25.54 3.01 -6.50
CA ILE A 263 -25.93 1.76 -7.16
C ILE A 263 -24.92 0.66 -6.85
N SER A 264 -23.62 0.92 -7.04
CA SER A 264 -22.57 -0.06 -6.73
C SER A 264 -22.62 -0.53 -5.27
N ASN A 265 -22.85 0.38 -4.32
CA ASN A 265 -22.95 0.06 -2.90
C ASN A 265 -24.22 -0.73 -2.58
N SER A 266 -25.34 -0.44 -3.26
CA SER A 266 -26.59 -1.19 -3.08
C SER A 266 -26.49 -2.63 -3.59
N LEU A 267 -25.57 -2.90 -4.52
CA LEU A 267 -25.29 -4.23 -5.04
C LEU A 267 -24.33 -5.03 -4.14
N LEU A 268 -23.60 -4.38 -3.22
CA LEU A 268 -22.74 -5.07 -2.28
C LEU A 268 -23.59 -5.82 -1.26
N SER A 269 -23.20 -7.06 -0.97
CA SER A 269 -23.76 -7.77 0.17
C SER A 269 -23.40 -7.05 1.48
N THR A 270 -24.25 -7.18 2.50
CA THR A 270 -23.97 -6.63 3.84
C THR A 270 -22.58 -7.07 4.35
N ASN A 271 -22.18 -8.30 4.04
CA ASN A 271 -20.88 -8.85 4.41
C ASN A 271 -19.72 -8.14 3.71
N GLU A 272 -19.82 -7.88 2.40
CA GLU A 272 -18.80 -7.13 1.65
C GLU A 272 -18.69 -5.69 2.11
N TYR A 273 -19.81 -5.06 2.44
CA TYR A 273 -19.82 -3.72 3.01
C TYR A 273 -19.07 -3.67 4.34
N ILE A 274 -19.40 -4.56 5.28
CA ILE A 274 -18.71 -4.67 6.59
C ILE A 274 -17.22 -4.93 6.39
N LEU A 275 -16.88 -5.83 5.47
CA LEU A 275 -15.51 -6.19 5.16
C LEU A 275 -14.71 -4.96 4.70
N ASN A 276 -15.19 -4.26 3.66
CA ASN A 276 -14.46 -3.18 3.01
C ASN A 276 -14.46 -1.86 3.80
N LYS A 277 -15.50 -1.58 4.58
CA LYS A 277 -15.62 -0.31 5.33
C LYS A 277 -15.22 -0.41 6.80
N ILE A 278 -15.29 -1.59 7.41
CA ILE A 278 -15.07 -1.76 8.86
C ILE A 278 -13.86 -2.66 9.14
N ILE A 279 -13.85 -3.89 8.61
CA ILE A 279 -12.83 -4.88 8.95
C ILE A 279 -11.46 -4.49 8.37
N LEU A 280 -11.37 -4.30 7.05
CA LEU A 280 -10.11 -3.98 6.38
C LEU A 280 -9.52 -2.63 6.84
N PRO A 281 -10.33 -1.58 7.11
CA PRO A 281 -9.85 -0.31 7.68
C PRO A 281 -9.80 -0.29 9.22
N SER A 282 -9.96 -1.40 9.94
CA SER A 282 -10.06 -1.39 11.42
C SER A 282 -8.87 -0.73 12.12
N VAL A 283 -7.64 -0.99 11.65
CA VAL A 283 -6.41 -0.36 12.18
C VAL A 283 -6.42 1.16 11.95
N PHE A 284 -7.03 1.64 10.86
CA PHE A 284 -7.19 3.06 10.60
C PHE A 284 -8.04 3.73 11.68
N PHE A 285 -9.18 3.14 12.04
CA PHE A 285 -10.02 3.69 13.10
C PHE A 285 -9.31 3.72 14.47
N ILE A 286 -8.64 2.62 14.84
CA ILE A 286 -7.87 2.52 16.09
C ILE A 286 -6.80 3.62 16.16
N PHE A 287 -6.01 3.75 15.10
CA PHE A 287 -4.95 4.75 15.04
C PHE A 287 -5.47 6.19 14.97
N THR A 288 -6.58 6.43 14.29
CA THR A 288 -7.22 7.75 14.25
C THR A 288 -7.62 8.19 15.65
N PHE A 289 -8.20 7.30 16.46
CA PHE A 289 -8.54 7.60 17.85
C PHE A 289 -7.30 7.94 18.70
N ILE A 290 -6.24 7.12 18.59
CA ILE A 290 -4.98 7.36 19.30
C ILE A 290 -4.35 8.70 18.87
N TYR A 291 -4.39 8.99 17.57
CA TYR A 291 -3.87 10.23 17.00
C TYR A 291 -4.53 11.48 17.59
N LEU A 292 -5.87 11.48 17.73
CA LEU A 292 -6.60 12.60 18.33
C LEU A 292 -6.20 12.87 19.78
N ILE A 293 -6.04 11.81 20.57
CA ILE A 293 -5.65 11.91 21.99
C ILE A 293 -4.26 12.55 22.11
N LEU A 294 -3.35 12.19 21.21
CA LEU A 294 -1.93 12.57 21.27
C LEU A 294 -1.58 13.79 20.40
N PHE A 295 -2.57 14.42 19.77
CA PHE A 295 -2.38 15.52 18.82
C PHE A 295 -1.70 16.76 19.43
N ASN A 296 -1.96 17.10 20.70
CA ASN A 296 -1.47 18.34 21.33
C ASN A 296 -0.27 18.17 22.28
N LYS A 297 0.29 16.97 22.45
CA LYS A 297 1.45 16.80 23.34
C LYS A 297 2.68 17.46 22.73
N LYS A 298 3.56 18.09 23.53
CA LYS A 298 4.78 18.81 23.08
C LYS A 298 5.45 18.11 21.88
N MET A 299 5.71 18.87 20.82
CA MET A 299 6.21 18.38 19.54
C MET A 299 7.43 19.16 19.10
N THR A 300 8.39 18.46 18.50
CA THR A 300 9.39 19.10 17.65
C THR A 300 8.72 19.69 16.41
N ARG A 301 9.40 20.62 15.72
CA ARG A 301 8.90 21.21 14.46
C ARG A 301 8.63 20.14 13.39
N GLN A 302 9.46 19.10 13.34
CA GLN A 302 9.31 17.98 12.39
C GLN A 302 8.07 17.14 12.70
N GLU A 303 7.87 16.78 13.97
CA GLU A 303 6.65 16.09 14.44
C GLU A 303 5.39 16.89 14.09
N SER A 304 5.41 18.20 14.33
CA SER A 304 4.28 19.07 14.01
C SER A 304 3.93 19.07 12.51
N GLN A 305 4.94 19.10 11.64
CA GLN A 305 4.71 19.08 10.19
C GLN A 305 4.15 17.75 9.69
N ILE A 306 4.72 16.62 10.12
CA ILE A 306 4.24 15.31 9.67
C ILE A 306 2.84 15.00 10.24
N LYS A 307 2.55 15.42 11.47
CA LYS A 307 1.21 15.31 12.02
C LYS A 307 0.21 16.21 11.30
N ASN A 308 0.59 17.42 10.90
CA ASN A 308 -0.29 18.28 10.12
C ASN A 308 -0.61 17.68 8.74
N PHE A 309 0.36 17.04 8.10
CA PHE A 309 0.11 16.24 6.90
C PHE A 309 -0.91 15.11 7.18
N CYS A 310 -0.75 14.36 8.27
CA CYS A 310 -1.75 13.36 8.68
C CYS A 310 -3.14 13.96 8.93
N SER A 311 -3.25 15.18 9.48
CA SER A 311 -4.54 15.86 9.68
C SER A 311 -5.23 16.17 8.35
N LEU A 312 -4.48 16.73 7.40
CA LEU A 312 -5.02 17.06 6.08
C LEU A 312 -5.31 15.81 5.25
N LEU A 313 -4.55 14.73 5.45
CA LEU A 313 -4.86 13.45 4.84
C LEU A 313 -6.14 12.82 5.43
N LEU A 314 -6.42 12.99 6.73
CA LEU A 314 -7.71 12.60 7.32
C LEU A 314 -8.86 13.40 6.71
N LEU A 315 -8.68 14.71 6.49
CA LEU A 315 -9.66 15.53 5.78
C LEU A 315 -9.89 14.98 4.36
N LEU A 316 -8.82 14.68 3.62
CA LEU A 316 -8.95 14.09 2.28
C LEU A 316 -9.72 12.75 2.33
N ILE A 317 -9.39 11.86 3.27
CA ILE A 317 -10.09 10.57 3.44
C ILE A 317 -11.58 10.79 3.72
N CYS A 318 -11.91 11.78 4.55
CA CYS A 318 -13.28 12.17 4.85
C CYS A 318 -14.02 12.69 3.60
N LEU A 319 -13.38 13.52 2.79
CA LEU A 319 -13.98 14.01 1.55
C LEU A 319 -14.15 12.90 0.51
N LEU A 320 -13.28 11.90 0.48
CA LEU A 320 -13.32 10.76 -0.44
C LEU A 320 -14.09 9.55 0.10
N SER A 321 -14.68 9.65 1.30
CA SER A 321 -15.25 8.50 2.02
C SER A 321 -16.45 7.86 1.33
N LEU A 322 -17.11 8.58 0.41
CA LEU A 322 -18.22 8.07 -0.39
C LEU A 322 -17.80 6.84 -1.21
N SER A 323 -16.64 6.89 -1.88
CA SER A 323 -16.11 5.74 -2.62
C SER A 323 -15.44 4.74 -1.65
N PRO A 324 -15.91 3.49 -1.53
CA PRO A 324 -15.26 2.45 -0.72
C PRO A 324 -13.80 2.25 -1.09
N ASP A 325 -13.50 2.24 -2.38
CA ASP A 325 -12.16 2.03 -2.92
C ASP A 325 -11.21 3.17 -2.52
N LEU A 326 -11.60 4.42 -2.75
CA LEU A 326 -10.76 5.56 -2.37
C LEU A 326 -10.58 5.61 -0.85
N PHE A 327 -11.66 5.44 -0.09
CA PHE A 327 -11.60 5.38 1.37
C PHE A 327 -10.60 4.35 1.87
N TYR A 328 -10.71 3.10 1.42
CA TYR A 328 -9.83 2.01 1.84
C TYR A 328 -8.37 2.28 1.46
N ARG A 329 -8.11 2.67 0.20
CA ARG A 329 -6.77 2.89 -0.33
C ARG A 329 -6.05 4.03 0.40
N PHE A 330 -6.71 5.16 0.65
CA PHE A 330 -6.10 6.27 1.40
C PHE A 330 -6.00 5.99 2.91
N SER A 331 -6.92 5.21 3.49
CA SER A 331 -6.84 4.75 4.87
C SER A 331 -5.59 3.88 5.11
N ILE A 332 -5.25 2.98 4.18
CA ILE A 332 -4.00 2.22 4.22
C ILE A 332 -2.80 3.15 4.25
N PHE A 333 -2.72 4.11 3.31
CA PHE A 333 -1.60 5.06 3.27
C PHE A 333 -1.46 5.81 4.60
N TRP A 334 -2.58 6.27 5.15
CA TRP A 334 -2.60 6.96 6.44
C TRP A 334 -2.12 6.08 7.58
N VAL A 335 -2.55 4.81 7.66
CA VAL A 335 -2.10 3.84 8.67
C VAL A 335 -0.59 3.60 8.57
N LEU A 336 -0.06 3.43 7.36
CA LEU A 336 1.37 3.19 7.15
C LEU A 336 2.21 4.40 7.56
N LEU A 337 1.72 5.62 7.30
CA LEU A 337 2.38 6.84 7.75
C LEU A 337 2.27 7.04 9.26
N TYR A 338 1.07 6.88 9.82
CA TYR A 338 0.86 7.13 11.23
C TYR A 338 1.48 6.06 12.13
N SER A 339 1.56 4.80 11.69
CA SER A 339 2.33 3.77 12.40
C SER A 339 3.80 4.19 12.59
N TYR A 340 4.44 4.74 11.55
CA TYR A 340 5.79 5.30 11.67
C TYR A 340 5.86 6.39 12.75
N ILE A 341 4.91 7.34 12.74
CA ILE A 341 4.85 8.44 13.73
C ILE A 341 4.61 7.89 15.14
N PHE A 342 3.67 6.95 15.26
CA PHE A 342 3.27 6.36 16.53
C PHE A 342 4.46 5.69 17.22
N PHE A 343 5.15 4.80 16.51
CA PHE A 343 6.30 4.08 17.05
C PHE A 343 7.54 4.96 17.23
N SER A 344 7.73 5.99 16.40
CA SER A 344 8.89 6.88 16.50
C SER A 344 8.76 7.94 17.61
N TYR A 345 7.54 8.44 17.85
CA TYR A 345 7.35 9.65 18.68
C TYR A 345 6.28 9.48 19.76
N ASP A 346 5.10 8.96 19.42
CA ASP A 346 3.94 9.03 20.31
C ASP A 346 3.90 7.92 21.35
N ILE A 347 4.47 6.75 21.05
CA ILE A 347 4.46 5.59 21.95
C ILE A 347 5.07 5.93 23.30
N ASN A 348 6.17 6.69 23.33
CA ASN A 348 6.85 7.07 24.57
C ASN A 348 6.04 8.07 25.43
N LYS A 349 4.98 8.67 24.87
CA LYS A 349 4.10 9.61 25.57
C LYS A 349 2.93 8.89 26.27
N ILE A 350 2.86 7.56 26.21
CA ILE A 350 1.75 6.73 26.72
C ILE A 350 2.24 5.89 27.91
N SER A 351 1.37 5.67 28.90
CA SER A 351 1.68 4.82 30.05
C SER A 351 1.89 3.35 29.63
N LYS A 352 2.65 2.60 30.44
CA LYS A 352 2.95 1.18 30.15
C LYS A 352 1.68 0.34 29.99
N LEU A 353 0.69 0.48 30.87
CA LEU A 353 -0.57 -0.26 30.79
C LEU A 353 -1.33 0.04 29.47
N CYS A 354 -1.47 1.32 29.12
CA CYS A 354 -2.14 1.72 27.88
C CYS A 354 -1.40 1.21 26.64
N LYS A 355 -0.06 1.16 26.63
CA LYS A 355 0.71 0.55 25.53
C LYS A 355 0.33 -0.92 25.33
N HIS A 356 0.25 -1.71 26.39
CA HIS A 356 -0.11 -3.14 26.30
C HIS A 356 -1.53 -3.33 25.75
N LEU A 357 -2.48 -2.51 26.20
CA LEU A 357 -3.85 -2.54 25.68
C LEU A 357 -3.91 -2.18 24.19
N ILE A 358 -3.23 -1.09 23.78
CA ILE A 358 -3.13 -0.70 22.37
C ILE A 358 -2.53 -1.83 21.53
N PHE A 359 -1.47 -2.47 22.01
CA PHE A 359 -0.84 -3.59 21.34
C PHE A 359 -1.76 -4.80 21.17
N LEU A 360 -2.48 -5.18 22.23
CA LEU A 360 -3.43 -6.28 22.17
C LEU A 360 -4.55 -5.98 21.14
N ILE A 361 -5.09 -4.76 21.14
CA ILE A 361 -6.12 -4.33 20.19
C ILE A 361 -5.59 -4.34 18.76
N LEU A 362 -4.37 -3.82 18.52
CA LEU A 362 -3.75 -3.80 17.19
C LEU A 362 -3.46 -5.21 16.66
N ILE A 363 -2.97 -6.11 17.53
CA ILE A 363 -2.72 -7.51 17.16
C ILE A 363 -4.04 -8.18 16.78
N ALA A 364 -5.09 -8.03 17.59
CA ALA A 364 -6.41 -8.60 17.29
C ALA A 364 -6.96 -8.08 15.95
N ALA A 365 -6.92 -6.76 15.72
CA ALA A 365 -7.36 -6.15 14.47
C ALA A 365 -6.57 -6.67 13.26
N CYS A 366 -5.23 -6.73 13.35
CA CYS A 366 -4.39 -7.27 12.28
C CYS A 366 -4.68 -8.75 12.00
N SER A 367 -4.92 -9.56 13.03
CA SER A 367 -5.28 -10.97 12.86
C SER A 367 -6.62 -11.14 12.14
N ILE A 368 -7.62 -10.32 12.49
CA ILE A 368 -8.92 -10.32 11.79
C ILE A 368 -8.76 -9.90 10.33
N ILE A 369 -7.96 -8.85 10.05
CA ILE A 369 -7.66 -8.43 8.67
C ILE A 369 -7.01 -9.58 7.88
N ASN A 370 -5.99 -10.23 8.43
CA ASN A 370 -5.29 -11.34 7.77
C ASN A 370 -6.23 -12.52 7.49
N LEU A 371 -7.09 -12.88 8.45
CA LEU A 371 -8.11 -13.92 8.25
C LEU A 371 -9.08 -13.57 7.13
N ALA A 372 -9.54 -12.32 7.09
CA ALA A 372 -10.45 -11.85 6.06
C ALA A 372 -9.79 -11.87 4.66
N GLN A 373 -8.56 -11.37 4.56
CA GLN A 373 -7.78 -11.42 3.31
C GLN A 373 -7.47 -12.86 2.86
N ALA A 374 -7.14 -13.75 3.79
CA ALA A 374 -6.93 -15.17 3.49
C ALA A 374 -8.21 -15.83 2.98
N ASN A 375 -9.38 -15.48 3.54
CA ASN A 375 -10.65 -15.99 3.07
C ASN A 375 -11.01 -15.44 1.67
N MET A 376 -10.78 -14.15 1.42
CA MET A 376 -10.98 -13.53 0.09
C MET A 376 -10.06 -14.13 -0.98
N GLY A 377 -8.83 -14.49 -0.60
CA GLY A 377 -7.81 -15.02 -1.49
C GLY A 377 -7.65 -16.54 -1.45
N LYS A 378 -8.58 -17.29 -0.84
CA LYS A 378 -8.39 -18.72 -0.54
C LYS A 378 -8.13 -19.56 -1.80
N ASP A 379 -8.86 -19.29 -2.88
CA ASP A 379 -8.71 -20.05 -4.13
C ASP A 379 -7.39 -19.69 -4.80
N ILE A 380 -6.99 -18.42 -4.73
CA ILE A 380 -5.68 -17.97 -5.19
C ILE A 380 -4.57 -18.66 -4.41
N ILE A 381 -4.64 -18.68 -3.07
CA ILE A 381 -3.62 -19.30 -2.21
C ILE A 381 -3.47 -20.78 -2.57
N TYR A 382 -4.60 -21.48 -2.68
CA TYR A 382 -4.61 -22.91 -3.00
C TYR A 382 -4.04 -23.17 -4.40
N VAL A 383 -4.56 -22.50 -5.43
CA VAL A 383 -4.20 -22.77 -6.83
C VAL A 383 -2.80 -22.23 -7.19
N SER A 384 -2.41 -21.08 -6.63
CA SER A 384 -1.15 -20.42 -6.98
C SER A 384 0.04 -21.01 -6.23
N TRP A 385 -0.15 -21.40 -4.97
CA TRP A 385 0.95 -21.60 -4.02
C TRP A 385 1.01 -22.98 -3.35
N CYS A 386 0.09 -23.90 -3.65
CA CYS A 386 0.12 -25.26 -3.08
C CYS A 386 1.47 -25.98 -3.29
N ASP A 387 2.09 -25.77 -4.46
CA ASP A 387 3.33 -26.44 -4.84
C ASP A 387 4.60 -25.82 -4.23
N ILE A 388 4.51 -24.64 -3.59
CA ILE A 388 5.69 -23.91 -3.08
C ILE A 388 6.39 -24.69 -1.96
N LEU A 389 5.64 -25.49 -1.21
CA LEU A 389 6.19 -26.33 -0.16
C LEU A 389 6.97 -27.54 -0.70
N TYR A 390 6.80 -27.89 -1.97
CA TYR A 390 7.32 -29.12 -2.55
C TYR A 390 8.31 -28.91 -3.71
N LYS A 391 8.35 -27.71 -4.29
CA LYS A 391 9.26 -27.36 -5.40
C LYS A 391 10.44 -26.49 -4.92
N PRO A 392 11.69 -26.83 -5.27
CA PRO A 392 12.82 -25.93 -5.06
C PRO A 392 12.58 -24.60 -5.76
N SER A 393 12.95 -23.49 -5.11
CA SER A 393 12.63 -22.14 -5.59
C SER A 393 13.14 -21.80 -6.99
N LEU A 394 14.24 -22.41 -7.41
CA LEU A 394 14.85 -22.21 -8.73
C LEU A 394 13.90 -22.60 -9.87
N PHE A 395 13.01 -23.56 -9.64
CA PHE A 395 12.05 -24.01 -10.66
C PHE A 395 10.76 -23.19 -10.70
N LEU A 396 10.54 -22.28 -9.73
CA LEU A 396 9.31 -21.48 -9.66
C LEU A 396 9.19 -20.51 -10.84
N PHE A 397 10.31 -20.02 -11.38
CA PHE A 397 10.32 -19.10 -12.53
C PHE A 397 10.01 -19.76 -13.89
N ASN A 398 9.90 -21.09 -13.92
CA ASN A 398 9.47 -21.80 -15.13
C ASN A 398 7.96 -21.69 -15.36
N LYS A 399 7.17 -21.35 -14.33
CA LYS A 399 5.72 -21.18 -14.46
C LYS A 399 5.39 -20.13 -15.54
N GLU A 400 4.30 -20.39 -16.25
CA GLU A 400 3.68 -19.49 -17.21
C GLU A 400 2.18 -19.62 -17.02
N VAL A 401 1.50 -18.51 -16.76
CA VAL A 401 0.07 -18.48 -16.45
C VAL A 401 -0.70 -18.32 -17.75
N LYS A 402 -1.49 -19.33 -18.10
CA LYS A 402 -2.34 -19.29 -19.31
C LYS A 402 -3.72 -18.74 -18.97
N SER A 403 -4.39 -18.12 -19.94
CA SER A 403 -5.74 -17.56 -19.72
C SER A 403 -6.76 -18.63 -19.32
N ALA A 404 -6.59 -19.87 -19.78
CA ALA A 404 -7.43 -21.00 -19.38
C ALA A 404 -7.29 -21.39 -17.89
N GLU A 405 -6.23 -20.92 -17.23
CA GLU A 405 -5.95 -21.21 -15.82
C GLU A 405 -6.51 -20.12 -14.88
N TYR A 406 -7.04 -19.02 -15.42
CA TYR A 406 -7.63 -17.96 -14.60
C TYR A 406 -8.76 -18.50 -13.73
N ILE A 407 -8.79 -18.07 -12.48
CA ILE A 407 -9.78 -18.56 -11.52
C ILE A 407 -11.12 -17.92 -11.85
N ARG A 408 -12.09 -18.76 -12.22
CA ARG A 408 -13.47 -18.33 -12.50
C ARG A 408 -14.23 -18.23 -11.19
N VAL A 409 -14.87 -17.08 -10.97
CA VAL A 409 -15.82 -16.93 -9.87
C VAL A 409 -17.11 -17.59 -10.32
N SER A 410 -17.49 -18.72 -9.72
CA SER A 410 -18.83 -19.28 -9.90
C SER A 410 -19.83 -18.24 -9.38
N GLN A 411 -20.68 -17.72 -10.26
CA GLN A 411 -21.77 -16.81 -9.88
C GLN A 411 -22.76 -17.49 -8.93
#